data_AF-A0A9P6GHG5-F1
#
_entry.id   AF-A0A9P6GHG5-F1
#
_cell.length_a   1.000
_cell.length_b   1.000
_cell.length_c   1.000
_cell.angle_alpha   90.00
_cell.angle_beta   90.00
_cell.angle_gamma   90.00
#
_symmetry.space_group_name_H-M   'P 1'
#
loop_
_entity.id
_entity.type
_entity.pdbx_description
1 polymer ?
#
loop_
_entity_poly.entity_id
_entity_poly.type
_entity_poly.pdbx_seq_one_letter_code
_entity_poly.pdbx_strand_id
1 'polypeptide(L)'
;MKFQTSLTLAAAASSASAHTIFVSLNNGAVGDGVRVVSYDGSNTQQPVQDVTSSSIACNGAPNGTPQSTSTVINVQAGSTAKLTWRHTLTSGSNDVIDASHKGPVTAYLKKVSDAKSDAGPGSGWFKIAEDGLDASGKWGVDRLIANGGVQTITIPQCIAPGQYLLRGELIALHGASSSGGAQFYMECAQINVQGGSASKTPASVSLPGAYKASDPGILYNLYSGQKTYTVPGPSVFKC
;
A
#
# COMPACT_ATOMS: atom_id res chain seq x y z
N MET A 1 8.27 51.79 37.80
CA MET A 1 8.20 50.33 37.56
C MET A 1 7.17 50.08 36.47
N LYS A 2 7.60 49.68 35.26
CA LYS A 2 6.70 49.26 34.17
C LYS A 2 7.02 47.79 33.89
N PHE A 3 6.11 46.90 34.24
CA PHE A 3 6.20 45.48 33.87
C PHE A 3 5.66 45.34 32.45
N GLN A 4 6.52 45.02 31.49
CA GLN A 4 6.10 44.53 30.17
C GLN A 4 6.04 43.01 30.24
N THR A 5 4.83 42.46 30.22
CA THR A 5 4.57 41.03 30.05
C THR A 5 4.67 40.70 28.57
N SER A 6 5.78 40.07 28.18
CA SER A 6 5.94 39.50 26.84
C SER A 6 5.08 38.24 26.71
N LEU A 7 4.10 38.27 25.80
CA LEU A 7 3.27 37.13 25.43
C LEU A 7 4.04 36.29 24.39
N THR A 8 4.56 35.13 24.78
CA THR A 8 5.18 34.17 23.88
C THR A 8 4.09 33.40 23.12
N LEU A 9 3.99 33.63 21.81
CA LEU A 9 3.12 32.88 20.91
C LEU A 9 3.80 31.54 20.59
N ALA A 10 3.31 30.45 21.19
CA ALA A 10 3.78 29.11 20.84
C ALA A 10 3.18 28.71 19.48
N ALA A 11 4.02 28.64 18.45
CA ALA A 11 3.64 28.05 17.17
C ALA A 11 3.51 26.53 17.36
N ALA A 12 2.28 26.02 17.36
CA ALA A 12 2.03 24.59 17.28
C ALA A 12 2.43 24.11 15.87
N ALA A 13 3.55 23.40 15.77
CA ALA A 13 3.91 22.69 14.55
C ALA A 13 2.92 21.54 14.37
N SER A 14 1.92 21.73 13.50
CA SER A 14 1.07 20.63 13.05
C SER A 14 1.88 19.76 12.10
N SER A 15 2.25 18.55 12.53
CA SER A 15 2.75 17.51 11.62
C SER A 15 1.61 17.15 10.65
N ALA A 16 1.72 17.58 9.40
CA ALA A 16 0.77 17.16 8.37
C ALA A 16 1.06 15.70 7.98
N SER A 17 0.10 14.81 8.18
CA SER A 17 0.21 13.37 7.91
C SER A 17 0.20 13.06 6.40
N ALA A 18 1.07 13.65 5.59
CA ALA A 18 0.91 13.56 4.13
C ALA A 18 1.08 12.11 3.58
N HIS A 19 1.97 11.29 4.14
CA HIS A 19 2.38 10.01 3.53
C HIS A 19 1.91 8.80 4.35
N THR A 20 2.05 7.57 3.84
CA THR A 20 1.67 6.35 4.57
C THR A 20 2.63 5.19 4.27
N ILE A 21 2.64 4.20 5.15
CA ILE A 21 3.44 2.98 5.09
C ILE A 21 2.56 1.80 5.53
N PHE A 22 2.57 0.69 4.80
CA PHE A 22 2.07 -0.58 5.28
C PHE A 22 3.11 -1.19 6.24
N VAL A 23 2.86 -1.06 7.54
CA VAL A 23 3.86 -1.29 8.59
C VAL A 23 3.82 -2.68 9.21
N SER A 24 2.66 -3.35 9.22
CA SER A 24 2.52 -4.66 9.85
C SER A 24 1.31 -5.45 9.36
N LEU A 25 1.43 -6.78 9.40
CA LEU A 25 0.39 -7.72 9.01
C LEU A 25 -0.17 -8.44 10.24
N ASN A 26 -1.49 -8.63 10.29
CA ASN A 26 -2.19 -9.40 11.33
C ASN A 26 -1.86 -8.96 12.76
N ASN A 27 -1.73 -7.64 12.98
CA ASN A 27 -1.34 -7.03 14.26
C ASN A 27 0.06 -7.45 14.76
N GLY A 28 0.94 -7.91 13.86
CA GLY A 28 2.36 -8.14 14.17
C GLY A 28 3.10 -6.84 14.51
N ALA A 29 4.32 -6.98 15.02
CA ALA A 29 5.19 -5.84 15.28
C ALA A 29 5.53 -5.12 13.96
N VAL A 30 5.77 -3.81 14.04
CA VAL A 30 6.18 -2.99 12.88
C VAL A 30 7.47 -3.57 12.26
N GLY A 31 7.45 -3.80 10.95
CA GLY A 31 8.60 -4.36 10.22
C GLY A 31 8.82 -5.87 10.42
N ASP A 32 8.03 -6.53 11.26
CA ASP A 32 8.16 -7.98 11.46
C ASP A 32 7.40 -8.73 10.35
N GLY A 33 8.15 -9.31 9.42
CA GLY A 33 7.62 -9.96 8.22
C GLY A 33 7.11 -8.99 7.14
N VAL A 34 7.09 -7.67 7.39
CA VAL A 34 6.79 -6.64 6.38
C VAL A 34 8.05 -5.82 6.10
N ARG A 35 8.43 -5.72 4.83
CA ARG A 35 9.62 -4.96 4.41
C ARG A 35 9.29 -3.47 4.33
N VAL A 36 9.47 -2.78 5.44
CA VAL A 36 9.29 -1.33 5.54
C VAL A 36 10.58 -0.61 5.14
N VAL A 37 10.45 0.61 4.62
CA VAL A 37 11.60 1.50 4.45
C VAL A 37 12.02 2.10 5.81
N SER A 38 13.32 2.32 6.01
CA SER A 38 13.87 2.82 7.28
C SER A 38 13.62 4.31 7.55
N TYR A 39 13.00 5.03 6.61
CA TYR A 39 12.76 6.47 6.74
C TYR A 39 11.37 6.74 7.30
N ASP A 40 11.35 7.33 8.50
CA ASP A 40 10.17 7.49 9.33
C ASP A 40 9.60 8.92 9.21
N GLY A 41 8.52 9.09 8.45
CA GLY A 41 7.58 10.23 8.59
C GLY A 41 8.08 11.66 8.30
N SER A 42 9.36 11.90 8.01
CA SER A 42 9.83 13.23 7.60
C SER A 42 9.63 13.44 6.08
N ASN A 43 9.76 14.68 5.60
CA ASN A 43 9.63 15.13 4.19
C ASN A 43 10.52 14.39 3.15
N THR A 44 11.13 13.27 3.53
CA THR A 44 12.05 12.45 2.76
C THR A 44 11.43 11.14 2.27
N GLN A 45 10.33 10.64 2.84
CA GLN A 45 9.61 9.49 2.26
C GLN A 45 8.87 9.95 1.00
N GLN A 46 9.37 9.53 -0.16
CA GLN A 46 8.80 9.89 -1.45
C GLN A 46 7.84 8.78 -1.90
N PRO A 47 6.64 9.12 -2.39
CA PRO A 47 5.85 8.13 -3.11
C PRO A 47 6.63 7.67 -4.35
N VAL A 48 6.47 6.40 -4.73
CA VAL A 48 6.93 5.97 -6.05
C VAL A 48 5.99 6.60 -7.07
N GLN A 49 6.50 7.25 -8.10
CA GLN A 49 5.69 7.89 -9.16
C GLN A 49 6.00 7.34 -10.55
N ASP A 50 7.21 6.83 -10.75
CA ASP A 50 7.60 6.16 -11.99
C ASP A 50 7.16 4.69 -11.96
N VAL A 51 6.09 4.40 -12.69
CA VAL A 51 5.53 3.05 -12.83
C VAL A 51 6.41 2.07 -13.61
N THR A 52 7.47 2.56 -14.25
CA THR A 52 8.46 1.74 -14.96
C THR A 52 9.64 1.33 -14.08
N SER A 53 9.80 1.95 -12.91
CA SER A 53 10.83 1.61 -11.93
C SER A 53 10.59 0.24 -11.29
N SER A 54 11.66 -0.48 -10.96
CA SER A 54 11.58 -1.70 -10.14
C SER A 54 10.97 -1.45 -8.76
N SER A 55 11.08 -0.21 -8.24
CA SER A 55 10.52 0.20 -6.94
C SER A 55 9.00 0.13 -6.88
N ILE A 56 8.30 0.07 -8.02
CA ILE A 56 6.83 -0.08 -8.04
C ILE A 56 6.37 -1.44 -7.48
N ALA A 57 7.26 -2.45 -7.44
CA ALA A 57 6.92 -3.78 -6.94
C ALA A 57 6.79 -3.80 -5.41
N CYS A 58 7.85 -3.42 -4.68
CA CYS A 58 7.93 -3.57 -3.22
C CYS A 58 8.60 -2.38 -2.54
N ASN A 59 8.43 -1.16 -3.07
CA ASN A 59 9.19 0.04 -2.69
C ASN A 59 10.69 -0.07 -3.05
N GLY A 60 11.43 1.01 -2.86
CA GLY A 60 12.85 1.09 -3.19
C GLY A 60 13.33 2.52 -3.37
N ALA A 61 14.39 2.69 -4.16
CA ALA A 61 14.90 4.01 -4.52
C ALA A 61 13.78 4.96 -5.02
N PRO A 62 13.77 6.25 -4.60
CA PRO A 62 14.80 6.92 -3.82
C PRO A 62 14.71 6.70 -2.30
N ASN A 63 13.72 5.97 -1.79
CA ASN A 63 13.51 5.74 -0.34
C ASN A 63 14.52 4.79 0.31
N GLY A 64 15.57 4.40 -0.42
CA GLY A 64 16.51 3.36 -0.01
C GLY A 64 15.95 1.94 -0.20
N THR A 65 16.74 0.96 0.23
CA THR A 65 16.33 -0.44 0.17
C THR A 65 15.40 -0.75 1.34
N PRO A 66 14.22 -1.35 1.12
CA PRO A 66 13.36 -1.82 2.19
C PRO A 66 14.12 -2.74 3.15
N GLN A 67 13.88 -2.59 4.45
CA GLN A 67 14.55 -3.37 5.48
C GLN A 67 14.26 -4.85 5.29
N SER A 68 15.33 -5.66 5.26
CA SER A 68 15.21 -7.12 5.23
C SER A 68 14.65 -7.63 6.56
N THR A 69 13.79 -8.63 6.50
CA THR A 69 13.23 -9.31 7.66
C THR A 69 13.34 -10.82 7.49
N SER A 70 13.67 -11.53 8.56
CA SER A 70 13.84 -13.00 8.54
C SER A 70 12.53 -13.75 8.79
N THR A 71 11.47 -13.03 9.16
CA THR A 71 10.15 -13.57 9.49
C THR A 71 9.34 -13.85 8.24
N VAL A 72 8.73 -15.04 8.17
CA VAL A 72 7.72 -15.39 7.17
C VAL A 72 6.43 -15.70 7.93
N ILE A 73 5.39 -14.91 7.69
CA ILE A 73 4.14 -14.95 8.45
C ILE A 73 3.26 -16.06 7.91
N ASN A 74 2.90 -17.04 8.76
CA ASN A 74 1.95 -18.07 8.36
C ASN A 74 0.53 -17.48 8.25
N VAL A 75 -0.14 -17.76 7.14
CA VAL A 75 -1.55 -17.41 6.93
C VAL A 75 -2.30 -18.63 6.38
N GLN A 76 -3.57 -18.78 6.73
CA GLN A 76 -4.39 -19.86 6.18
C GLN A 76 -5.05 -19.39 4.88
N ALA A 77 -5.04 -20.23 3.86
CA ALA A 77 -5.84 -19.99 2.66
C ALA A 77 -7.33 -19.93 3.05
N GLY A 78 -8.07 -18.97 2.48
CA GLY A 78 -9.44 -18.66 2.87
C GLY A 78 -9.58 -17.75 4.10
N SER A 79 -8.51 -17.51 4.87
CA SER A 79 -8.59 -16.63 6.04
C SER A 79 -8.50 -15.15 5.66
N THR A 80 -8.94 -14.32 6.59
CA THR A 80 -8.72 -12.89 6.54
C THR A 80 -7.28 -12.54 6.91
N ALA A 81 -6.69 -11.60 6.17
CA ALA A 81 -5.44 -10.93 6.51
C ALA A 81 -5.70 -9.42 6.71
N LYS A 82 -5.03 -8.81 7.70
CA LYS A 82 -5.20 -7.40 8.07
C LYS A 82 -3.89 -6.66 7.84
N LEU A 83 -3.84 -5.81 6.82
CA LEU A 83 -2.69 -4.96 6.51
C LEU A 83 -2.86 -3.63 7.23
N THR A 84 -1.90 -3.26 8.05
CA THR A 84 -1.95 -2.05 8.87
C THR A 84 -1.15 -0.93 8.21
N TRP A 85 -1.84 0.16 7.89
CA TRP A 85 -1.29 1.37 7.28
C TRP A 85 -1.18 2.49 8.30
N ARG A 86 -0.04 3.19 8.32
CA ARG A 86 0.28 4.25 9.28
C ARG A 86 1.04 5.38 8.60
N HIS A 87 0.90 6.61 9.12
CA HIS A 87 1.63 7.75 8.57
C HIS A 87 3.14 7.57 8.70
N THR A 88 3.57 7.09 9.87
CA THR A 88 4.96 6.81 10.23
C THR A 88 5.06 5.39 10.83
N LEU A 89 6.26 4.89 11.06
CA LEU A 89 6.54 3.61 11.72
C LEU A 89 6.10 3.61 13.19
N THR A 90 5.87 4.79 13.78
CA THR A 90 5.47 4.95 15.19
C THR A 90 4.05 5.49 15.37
N SER A 91 3.35 5.84 14.28
CA SER A 91 1.99 6.38 14.32
C SER A 91 0.95 5.37 14.83
N GLY A 92 -0.07 5.91 15.50
CA GLY A 92 -1.24 5.17 15.97
C GLY A 92 -2.35 5.05 14.92
N SER A 93 -3.46 4.41 15.29
CA SER A 93 -4.62 4.22 14.39
C SER A 93 -5.35 5.50 13.99
N ASN A 94 -5.10 6.61 14.69
CA ASN A 94 -5.63 7.94 14.38
C ASN A 94 -4.76 8.71 13.36
N ASP A 95 -3.64 8.14 12.93
CA ASP A 95 -2.65 8.79 12.07
C ASP A 95 -2.21 7.83 10.95
N VAL A 96 -2.99 7.82 9.87
CA VAL A 96 -2.91 6.84 8.77
C VAL A 96 -2.30 7.47 7.52
N ILE A 97 -2.97 8.49 6.99
CA ILE A 97 -2.63 9.29 5.82
C ILE A 97 -3.54 10.52 5.80
N ASP A 98 -3.11 11.60 5.17
CA ASP A 98 -3.89 12.81 5.02
C ASP A 98 -5.13 12.55 4.15
N ALA A 99 -6.27 13.10 4.56
CA ALA A 99 -7.54 12.86 3.88
C ALA A 99 -7.57 13.37 2.43
N SER A 100 -6.65 14.24 2.00
CA SER A 100 -6.51 14.66 0.60
C SER A 100 -6.04 13.53 -0.32
N HIS A 101 -5.42 12.47 0.20
CA HIS A 101 -4.82 11.37 -0.58
C HIS A 101 -5.88 10.37 -1.08
N LYS A 102 -6.95 10.88 -1.71
CA LYS A 102 -8.01 10.06 -2.30
C LYS A 102 -7.45 9.13 -3.37
N GLY A 103 -7.95 7.90 -3.38
CA GLY A 103 -7.64 6.91 -4.40
C GLY A 103 -7.93 5.48 -3.96
N PRO A 104 -7.51 4.48 -4.75
CA PRO A 104 -7.75 3.08 -4.43
C PRO A 104 -6.76 2.52 -3.41
N VAL A 105 -7.18 1.44 -2.77
CA VAL A 105 -6.31 0.55 -1.98
C VAL A 105 -6.43 -0.85 -2.56
N THR A 106 -5.31 -1.53 -2.80
CA THR A 106 -5.27 -2.85 -3.45
C THR A 106 -4.33 -3.81 -2.73
N ALA A 107 -4.45 -5.10 -3.04
CA ALA A 107 -3.50 -6.10 -2.58
C ALA A 107 -3.22 -7.13 -3.67
N TYR A 108 -1.96 -7.56 -3.76
CA TYR A 108 -1.48 -8.55 -4.72
C TYR A 108 -0.70 -9.66 -4.01
N LEU A 109 -0.67 -10.84 -4.63
CA LEU A 109 0.20 -11.94 -4.25
C LEU A 109 1.16 -12.28 -5.40
N LYS A 110 2.38 -12.71 -5.04
CA LYS A 110 3.36 -13.33 -5.95
C LYS A 110 3.89 -14.60 -5.32
N LYS A 111 3.70 -15.77 -5.95
CA LYS A 111 4.29 -17.03 -5.48
C LYS A 111 5.80 -16.95 -5.66
N VAL A 112 6.55 -17.33 -4.63
CA VAL A 112 8.02 -17.34 -4.64
C VAL A 112 8.57 -18.64 -4.07
N SER A 113 9.83 -18.95 -4.37
CA SER A 113 10.54 -20.08 -3.75
C SER A 113 10.93 -19.75 -2.31
N ASP A 114 11.44 -18.54 -2.09
CA ASP A 114 11.83 -18.01 -0.78
C ASP A 114 11.42 -16.54 -0.65
N ALA A 115 10.46 -16.27 0.22
CA ALA A 115 9.93 -14.94 0.50
C ALA A 115 10.90 -14.07 1.30
N LYS A 116 12.01 -14.62 1.82
CA LYS A 116 13.05 -13.81 2.49
C LYS A 116 14.01 -13.16 1.49
N SER A 117 14.23 -13.80 0.34
CA SER A 117 15.24 -13.39 -0.64
C SER A 117 14.67 -12.86 -1.96
N ASP A 118 13.44 -13.21 -2.35
CA ASP A 118 12.83 -12.63 -3.56
C ASP A 118 12.56 -11.13 -3.37
N ALA A 119 13.15 -10.29 -4.21
CA ALA A 119 13.05 -8.83 -4.10
C ALA A 119 11.67 -8.27 -4.50
N GLY A 120 10.87 -9.01 -5.28
CA GLY A 120 9.55 -8.58 -5.76
C GLY A 120 9.45 -8.32 -7.26
N PRO A 121 10.33 -7.50 -7.89
CA PRO A 121 10.22 -7.13 -9.30
C PRO A 121 10.09 -8.32 -10.26
N GLY A 122 9.39 -8.10 -11.37
CA GLY A 122 9.16 -9.10 -12.42
C GLY A 122 7.73 -9.67 -12.42
N SER A 123 7.56 -10.78 -13.12
CA SER A 123 6.28 -11.46 -13.31
C SER A 123 5.82 -12.24 -12.07
N GLY A 124 4.56 -12.70 -12.09
CA GLY A 124 3.99 -13.57 -11.06
C GLY A 124 3.01 -12.89 -10.11
N TRP A 125 2.77 -11.58 -10.27
CA TRP A 125 1.81 -10.83 -9.46
C TRP A 125 0.38 -11.08 -9.94
N PHE A 126 -0.55 -11.30 -9.01
CA PHE A 126 -1.99 -11.32 -9.28
C PHE A 126 -2.74 -10.58 -8.19
N LYS A 127 -3.75 -9.80 -8.59
CA LYS A 127 -4.54 -8.97 -7.68
C LYS A 127 -5.52 -9.84 -6.90
N ILE A 128 -5.61 -9.66 -5.59
CA ILE A 128 -6.54 -10.41 -4.71
C ILE A 128 -7.57 -9.52 -4.01
N ALA A 129 -7.33 -8.21 -3.98
CA ALA A 129 -8.29 -7.23 -3.48
C ALA A 129 -8.10 -5.89 -4.17
N GLU A 130 -9.20 -5.17 -4.37
CA GLU A 130 -9.21 -3.74 -4.67
C GLU A 130 -10.39 -3.07 -4.00
N ASP A 131 -10.17 -1.83 -3.60
CA ASP A 131 -11.20 -0.94 -3.11
C ASP A 131 -10.99 0.45 -3.73
N GLY A 132 -11.85 0.81 -4.69
CA GLY A 132 -11.75 2.03 -5.50
C GLY A 132 -12.71 3.13 -5.07
N LEU A 133 -13.32 3.81 -6.03
CA LEU A 133 -14.41 4.78 -5.78
C LEU A 133 -15.74 4.04 -5.69
N ASP A 134 -16.45 4.18 -4.58
CA ASP A 134 -17.79 3.58 -4.42
C ASP A 134 -18.91 4.50 -4.94
N ALA A 135 -20.13 3.96 -4.99
CA ALA A 135 -21.30 4.69 -5.48
C ALA A 135 -21.71 5.90 -4.62
N SER A 136 -21.23 5.98 -3.37
CA SER A 136 -21.44 7.13 -2.48
C SER A 136 -20.38 8.22 -2.65
N GLY A 137 -19.41 8.00 -3.54
CA GLY A 137 -18.30 8.92 -3.78
C GLY A 137 -17.17 8.80 -2.76
N LYS A 138 -17.14 7.72 -1.96
CA LYS A 138 -16.05 7.44 -1.01
C LYS A 138 -14.98 6.59 -1.67
N TRP A 139 -13.73 6.98 -1.48
CA TRP A 139 -12.56 6.26 -1.95
C TRP A 139 -12.15 5.15 -1.00
N GLY A 140 -11.40 4.16 -1.50
CA GLY A 140 -10.81 3.13 -0.65
C GLY A 140 -9.98 3.73 0.49
N VAL A 141 -9.25 4.82 0.22
CA VAL A 141 -8.53 5.57 1.27
C VAL A 141 -9.46 6.17 2.33
N ASP A 142 -10.66 6.64 1.97
CA ASP A 142 -11.62 7.14 2.96
C ASP A 142 -12.04 6.04 3.93
N ARG A 143 -12.33 4.85 3.38
CA ARG A 143 -12.70 3.67 4.18
C ARG A 143 -11.51 3.14 4.99
N LEU A 144 -10.29 3.21 4.45
CA LEU A 144 -9.07 2.85 5.16
C LEU A 144 -8.86 3.74 6.39
N ILE A 145 -8.97 5.06 6.23
CA ILE A 145 -8.87 6.03 7.34
C ILE A 145 -9.97 5.77 8.37
N ALA A 146 -11.22 5.60 7.92
CA ALA A 146 -12.35 5.32 8.81
C ALA A 146 -12.18 4.01 9.59
N ASN A 147 -11.47 3.02 9.03
CA ASN A 147 -11.13 1.76 9.69
C ASN A 147 -9.78 1.81 10.43
N GLY A 148 -9.31 3.00 10.80
CA GLY A 148 -8.08 3.18 11.58
C GLY A 148 -6.84 2.59 10.90
N GLY A 149 -6.77 2.68 9.56
CA GLY A 149 -5.66 2.21 8.74
C GLY A 149 -5.61 0.70 8.51
N VAL A 150 -6.67 -0.03 8.86
CA VAL A 150 -6.69 -1.50 8.66
C VAL A 150 -7.35 -1.84 7.32
N GLN A 151 -6.55 -2.31 6.36
CA GLN A 151 -7.05 -2.91 5.12
C GLN A 151 -7.30 -4.41 5.37
N THR A 152 -8.53 -4.85 5.16
CA THR A 152 -8.94 -6.24 5.36
C THR A 152 -9.07 -6.95 4.02
N ILE A 153 -8.34 -8.05 3.83
CA ILE A 153 -8.36 -8.85 2.60
C ILE A 153 -8.59 -10.33 2.90
N THR A 154 -9.01 -11.10 1.90
CA THR A 154 -9.12 -12.57 2.01
C THR A 154 -8.00 -13.22 1.21
N ILE A 155 -7.26 -14.15 1.82
CA ILE A 155 -6.30 -14.99 1.09
C ILE A 155 -7.09 -16.02 0.28
N PRO A 156 -6.97 -16.11 -1.05
CA PRO A 156 -7.78 -17.04 -1.82
C PRO A 156 -7.55 -18.50 -1.40
N GLN A 157 -8.62 -19.26 -1.16
CA GLN A 157 -8.51 -20.67 -0.73
C GLN A 157 -7.96 -21.62 -1.82
N CYS A 158 -8.11 -21.25 -3.09
CA CYS A 158 -7.87 -22.11 -4.25
C CYS A 158 -6.45 -22.02 -4.84
N ILE A 159 -5.59 -21.18 -4.28
CA ILE A 159 -4.18 -21.06 -4.73
C ILE A 159 -3.32 -22.17 -4.15
N ALA A 160 -2.14 -22.37 -4.73
CA ALA A 160 -1.17 -23.31 -4.19
C ALA A 160 -0.67 -22.90 -2.79
N PRO A 161 -0.38 -23.85 -1.90
CA PRO A 161 0.28 -23.54 -0.64
C PRO A 161 1.75 -23.14 -0.84
N GLY A 162 2.37 -22.59 0.20
CA GLY A 162 3.78 -22.24 0.25
C GLY A 162 4.03 -20.73 0.34
N GLN A 163 5.27 -20.31 0.06
CA GLN A 163 5.68 -18.92 0.27
C GLN A 163 5.22 -17.97 -0.84
N TYR A 164 4.79 -16.78 -0.44
CA TYR A 164 4.37 -15.68 -1.29
C TYR A 164 4.92 -14.34 -0.76
N LEU A 165 5.05 -13.37 -1.66
CA LEU A 165 5.05 -11.96 -1.29
C LEU A 165 3.61 -11.44 -1.35
N LEU A 166 3.19 -10.72 -0.32
CA LEU A 166 1.92 -10.00 -0.24
C LEU A 166 2.20 -8.50 -0.32
N ARG A 167 1.81 -7.88 -1.43
CA ARG A 167 1.98 -6.45 -1.68
C ARG A 167 0.69 -5.73 -1.33
N GLY A 168 0.73 -4.89 -0.30
CA GLY A 168 -0.32 -3.89 -0.06
C GLY A 168 0.01 -2.64 -0.85
N GLU A 169 -0.98 -2.00 -1.46
CA GLU A 169 -0.78 -0.75 -2.19
C GLU A 169 -1.91 0.25 -1.94
N LEU A 170 -1.53 1.52 -1.85
CA LEU A 170 -2.41 2.68 -1.92
C LEU A 170 -1.91 3.60 -3.04
N ILE A 171 -2.83 4.13 -3.85
CA ILE A 171 -2.51 5.14 -4.87
C ILE A 171 -3.22 6.45 -4.49
N ALA A 172 -2.48 7.53 -4.28
CA ALA A 172 -3.04 8.85 -4.04
C ALA A 172 -3.10 9.65 -5.35
N LEU A 173 -4.28 10.22 -5.64
CA LEU A 173 -4.61 10.81 -6.93
C LEU A 173 -4.73 12.35 -6.90
N HIS A 174 -4.43 12.99 -5.78
CA HIS A 174 -4.59 14.45 -5.63
C HIS A 174 -3.70 15.26 -6.58
N GLY A 175 -2.57 14.69 -7.01
CA GLY A 175 -1.65 15.27 -8.02
C GLY A 175 -1.76 14.61 -9.41
N ALA A 176 -2.66 13.64 -9.61
CA ALA A 176 -2.66 12.74 -10.77
C ALA A 176 -3.23 13.33 -12.07
N SER A 177 -3.54 14.65 -12.11
CA SER A 177 -4.02 15.31 -13.33
C SER A 177 -2.94 15.41 -14.43
N SER A 178 -1.68 15.14 -14.08
CA SER A 178 -0.53 15.15 -14.98
C SER A 178 0.22 13.81 -14.89
N SER A 179 0.85 13.41 -15.98
CA SER A 179 1.69 12.20 -16.00
C SER A 179 2.79 12.28 -14.95
N GLY A 180 2.99 11.19 -14.19
CA GLY A 180 3.92 11.17 -13.06
C GLY A 180 3.40 11.84 -11.78
N GLY A 181 2.17 12.34 -11.77
CA GLY A 181 1.57 12.98 -10.61
C GLY A 181 0.91 12.02 -9.61
N ALA A 182 0.49 10.83 -10.06
CA ALA A 182 -0.05 9.79 -9.17
C ALA A 182 1.05 9.27 -8.22
N GLN A 183 0.69 9.08 -6.97
CA GLN A 183 1.61 8.72 -5.90
C GLN A 183 1.31 7.32 -5.40
N PHE A 184 2.27 6.40 -5.54
CA PHE A 184 2.11 5.00 -5.18
C PHE A 184 2.86 4.71 -3.87
N TYR A 185 2.14 4.14 -2.91
CA TYR A 185 2.64 3.65 -1.63
C TYR A 185 2.45 2.15 -1.59
N MET A 186 3.54 1.38 -1.44
CA MET A 186 3.43 -0.07 -1.36
C MET A 186 4.55 -0.65 -0.52
N GLU A 187 4.22 -1.68 0.25
CA GLU A 187 5.20 -2.52 0.93
C GLU A 187 4.85 -4.00 0.69
N CYS A 188 5.85 -4.86 0.86
CA CYS A 188 5.70 -6.31 0.68
C CYS A 188 5.89 -7.05 2.00
N ALA A 189 4.89 -7.86 2.35
CA ALA A 189 4.96 -8.82 3.44
C ALA A 189 5.40 -10.19 2.93
N GLN A 190 6.17 -10.90 3.74
CA GLN A 190 6.63 -12.25 3.51
C GLN A 190 5.65 -13.21 4.18
N ILE A 191 4.93 -14.02 3.40
CA ILE A 191 3.91 -14.92 3.95
C ILE A 191 4.14 -16.36 3.49
N ASN A 192 3.68 -17.30 4.30
CA ASN A 192 3.56 -18.71 3.96
C ASN A 192 2.08 -19.11 4.03
N VAL A 193 1.49 -19.35 2.86
CA VAL A 193 0.09 -19.76 2.72
C VAL A 193 -0.03 -21.24 3.02
N GLN A 194 -0.81 -21.59 4.02
CA GLN A 194 -1.12 -22.95 4.43
C GLN A 194 -2.52 -23.34 3.97
N GLY A 195 -2.76 -24.64 3.72
CA GLY A 195 -4.10 -25.15 3.43
C GLY A 195 -4.71 -24.76 2.08
N GLY A 196 -3.93 -24.16 1.16
CA GLY A 196 -4.40 -23.86 -0.20
C GLY A 196 -4.66 -25.13 -1.01
N SER A 197 -5.79 -25.19 -1.72
CA SER A 197 -6.20 -26.40 -2.46
C SER A 197 -5.45 -26.61 -3.77
N ALA A 198 -4.75 -25.58 -4.27
CA ALA A 198 -4.12 -25.55 -5.60
C ALA A 198 -5.09 -25.85 -6.77
N SER A 199 -6.41 -25.63 -6.59
CA SER A 199 -7.40 -25.94 -7.62
C SER A 199 -7.48 -24.89 -8.74
N LYS A 200 -6.83 -23.72 -8.59
CA LYS A 200 -6.71 -22.70 -9.63
C LYS A 200 -5.32 -22.07 -9.65
N THR A 201 -4.84 -21.77 -10.85
CA THR A 201 -3.62 -20.98 -11.08
C THR A 201 -4.01 -19.59 -11.60
N PRO A 202 -3.72 -18.50 -10.86
CA PRO A 202 -4.01 -17.15 -11.31
C PRO A 202 -3.22 -16.80 -12.57
N ALA A 203 -3.84 -16.09 -13.51
CA ALA A 203 -3.09 -15.33 -14.51
C ALA A 203 -2.29 -14.24 -13.80
N SER A 204 -1.05 -13.98 -14.25
CA SER A 204 -0.16 -13.04 -13.60
C SER A 204 0.28 -11.91 -14.52
N VAL A 205 0.70 -10.82 -13.91
CA VAL A 205 1.29 -9.63 -14.55
C VAL A 205 2.68 -9.37 -13.97
N SER A 206 3.41 -8.46 -14.60
CA SER A 206 4.71 -8.00 -14.11
C SER A 206 4.60 -6.64 -13.41
N LEU A 207 5.37 -6.46 -12.33
CA LEU A 207 5.61 -5.15 -11.73
C LEU A 207 7.13 -4.91 -11.75
N PRO A 208 7.65 -3.92 -12.50
CA PRO A 208 6.93 -3.01 -13.41
C PRO A 208 6.34 -3.72 -14.64
N GLY A 209 5.38 -3.06 -15.31
CA GLY A 209 4.77 -3.51 -16.57
C GLY A 209 3.23 -3.54 -16.58
N ALA A 210 2.61 -3.87 -15.44
CA ALA A 210 1.15 -3.93 -15.30
C ALA A 210 0.48 -2.55 -15.32
N TYR A 211 1.25 -1.51 -14.97
CA TYR A 211 0.80 -0.12 -14.90
C TYR A 211 1.43 0.68 -16.03
N LYS A 212 0.64 1.57 -16.62
CA LYS A 212 1.10 2.58 -17.58
C LYS A 212 0.76 3.95 -17.04
N ALA A 213 1.65 4.92 -17.27
CA ALA A 213 1.41 6.30 -16.87
C ALA A 213 0.13 6.88 -17.49
N SER A 214 -0.31 6.34 -18.63
CA SER A 214 -1.54 6.74 -19.33
C SER A 214 -2.79 5.92 -18.95
N ASP A 215 -2.70 4.98 -18.00
CA ASP A 215 -3.90 4.25 -17.56
C ASP A 215 -4.89 5.25 -16.94
N PRO A 216 -6.21 5.12 -17.20
CA PRO A 216 -7.21 6.09 -16.74
C PRO A 216 -7.36 6.16 -15.21
N GLY A 217 -6.87 5.14 -14.50
CA GLY A 217 -6.79 5.14 -13.04
C GLY A 217 -5.50 5.76 -12.48
N ILE A 218 -4.53 6.11 -13.34
CA ILE A 218 -3.22 6.67 -12.98
C ILE A 218 -3.11 8.12 -13.46
N LEU A 219 -3.44 8.41 -14.73
CA LEU A 219 -3.63 9.78 -15.21
C LEU A 219 -5.11 10.15 -14.99
N TYR A 220 -5.39 10.76 -13.85
CA TYR A 220 -6.75 10.96 -13.34
C TYR A 220 -6.91 12.35 -12.72
N ASN A 221 -7.91 13.11 -13.17
CA ASN A 221 -8.25 14.39 -12.56
C ASN A 221 -9.33 14.21 -11.48
N LEU A 222 -8.87 14.10 -10.22
CA LEU A 222 -9.72 13.96 -9.03
C LEU A 222 -10.79 15.06 -8.89
N TYR A 223 -10.52 16.25 -9.41
CA TYR A 223 -11.37 17.44 -9.24
C TYR A 223 -12.36 17.66 -10.39
N SER A 224 -12.34 16.80 -11.42
CA SER A 224 -13.19 16.92 -12.60
C SER A 224 -14.66 16.50 -12.38
N GLY A 225 -15.02 16.01 -11.18
CA GLY A 225 -16.38 15.57 -10.85
C GLY A 225 -16.77 14.20 -11.37
N GLN A 226 -15.80 13.40 -11.85
CA GLN A 226 -16.03 12.02 -12.28
C GLN A 226 -16.56 11.16 -11.13
N LYS A 227 -17.61 10.36 -11.42
CA LYS A 227 -18.29 9.48 -10.47
C LYS A 227 -17.90 8.01 -10.59
N THR A 228 -17.02 7.69 -11.53
CA THR A 228 -16.58 6.33 -11.81
C THR A 228 -15.06 6.31 -11.91
N TYR A 229 -14.45 5.27 -11.36
CA TYR A 229 -13.01 5.09 -11.36
C TYR A 229 -12.67 3.64 -11.71
N THR A 230 -11.67 3.46 -12.58
CA THR A 230 -11.13 2.14 -12.93
C THR A 230 -9.83 1.94 -12.19
N VAL A 231 -9.78 0.96 -11.29
CA VAL A 231 -8.56 0.61 -10.56
C VAL A 231 -7.51 0.07 -11.54
N PRO A 232 -6.26 0.57 -11.54
CA PRO A 232 -5.20 0.08 -12.42
C PRO A 232 -4.85 -1.40 -12.22
N GLY A 233 -4.23 -2.01 -13.23
CA GLY A 233 -3.78 -3.40 -13.19
C GLY A 233 -4.84 -4.44 -13.57
N PRO A 234 -4.57 -5.74 -13.37
CA PRO A 234 -5.48 -6.82 -13.73
C PRO A 234 -6.73 -6.83 -12.86
N SER A 235 -7.77 -7.53 -13.29
CA SER A 235 -8.96 -7.80 -12.46
C SER A 235 -8.60 -8.62 -11.22
N VAL A 236 -9.38 -8.49 -10.16
CA VAL A 236 -9.25 -9.30 -8.94
C VAL A 236 -9.44 -10.78 -9.26
N PHE A 237 -8.45 -11.61 -8.90
CA PHE A 237 -8.52 -13.06 -8.98
C PHE A 237 -9.57 -13.60 -8.01
N LYS A 238 -10.34 -14.60 -8.48
CA LYS A 238 -11.39 -15.25 -7.69
C LYS A 238 -11.30 -16.78 -7.78
N CYS A 239 -11.41 -17.41 -6.62
CA CYS A 239 -11.98 -18.75 -6.53
C CYS A 239 -13.46 -18.66 -6.97
#